data_AF-A0A7V6ILY9-F1
#
_entry.id   AF-A0A7V6ILY9-F1
#
_cell.length_a   1.000
_cell.length_b   1.000
_cell.length_c   1.000
_cell.angle_alpha   90.00
_cell.angle_beta   90.00
_cell.angle_gamma   90.00
#
_symmetry.space_group_name_H-M   'P 1'
#
loop_
_entity.id
_entity.type
_entity.pdbx_description
1 polymer ?
#
loop_
_entity_poly.entity_id
_entity_poly.type
_entity_poly.pdbx_seq_one_letter_code
_entity_poly.pdbx_strand_id
1 'polypeptide(L)'
;MQKNELERFTIRKRLRSFRFAFGGIKTMIKNEHNSRVHFVALVVVIIVGIVLKIELLEWVAISIVSGVVILTELLNSAIEKLADFVEPAWNEKIGTIKDYCAGAVLISALIAVIVGGLIFIPKIIELIKGFC
;
A
#
# COMPACT_ATOMS: atom_id res chain seq x y z
N MET A 1 -41.01 -18.25 -13.27
CA MET A 1 -40.20 -18.89 -12.21
C MET A 1 -39.30 -17.81 -11.62
N GLN A 2 -39.69 -17.25 -10.45
CA GLN A 2 -38.98 -17.37 -9.15
C GLN A 2 -37.53 -16.82 -9.20
N LYS A 3 -37.08 -15.82 -8.43
CA LYS A 3 -37.60 -15.22 -7.19
C LYS A 3 -36.93 -13.85 -7.02
N ASN A 4 -37.70 -12.80 -6.72
CA ASN A 4 -37.20 -11.57 -6.13
C ASN A 4 -36.63 -11.90 -4.75
N GLU A 5 -35.32 -11.76 -4.55
CA GLU A 5 -34.78 -11.52 -3.21
C GLU A 5 -33.83 -10.32 -3.31
N LEU A 6 -34.33 -9.17 -2.85
CA LEU A 6 -33.52 -8.07 -2.38
C LEU A 6 -32.59 -8.64 -1.29
N GLU A 7 -31.40 -9.10 -1.71
CA GLU A 7 -30.42 -9.79 -0.87
C GLU A 7 -30.18 -8.94 0.39
N ARG A 8 -30.69 -9.42 1.54
CA ARG A 8 -30.62 -8.69 2.80
C ARG A 8 -29.19 -8.24 3.06
N PHE A 9 -29.01 -6.93 3.15
CA PHE A 9 -27.78 -6.23 3.54
C PHE A 9 -27.36 -6.71 4.94
N THR A 10 -26.69 -7.85 5.04
CA THR A 10 -26.48 -8.54 6.32
C THR A 10 -25.06 -8.26 6.80
N ILE A 11 -24.92 -7.71 8.00
CA ILE A 11 -23.63 -7.41 8.65
C ILE A 11 -22.67 -8.62 8.60
N ARG A 12 -23.22 -9.85 8.66
CA ARG A 12 -22.47 -11.11 8.51
C ARG A 12 -21.78 -11.29 7.14
N LYS A 13 -22.38 -10.82 6.03
CA LYS A 13 -21.76 -10.83 4.69
C LYS A 13 -20.63 -9.78 4.61
N ARG A 14 -20.80 -8.59 5.21
CA ARG A 14 -19.74 -7.56 5.30
C ARG A 14 -18.56 -7.99 6.19
N LEU A 15 -18.81 -8.57 7.36
CA LEU A 15 -17.74 -9.12 8.20
C LEU A 15 -16.93 -10.20 7.47
N ARG A 16 -17.59 -10.98 6.60
CA ARG A 16 -16.93 -11.96 5.74
C ARG A 16 -16.06 -11.30 4.65
N SER A 17 -16.52 -10.21 4.03
CA SER A 17 -15.70 -9.46 3.05
C SER A 17 -14.49 -8.79 3.68
N PHE A 18 -14.59 -8.27 4.91
CA PHE A 18 -13.43 -7.80 5.67
C PHE A 18 -12.44 -8.94 5.94
N ARG A 19 -12.91 -10.13 6.32
CA ARG A 19 -12.04 -11.30 6.52
C ARG A 19 -11.27 -11.68 5.25
N PHE A 20 -11.92 -11.61 4.09
CA PHE A 20 -11.25 -11.84 2.80
C PHE A 20 -10.24 -10.73 2.47
N ALA A 21 -10.56 -9.46 2.71
CA ALA A 21 -9.64 -8.35 2.50
C ALA A 21 -8.38 -8.46 3.38
N PHE A 22 -8.54 -8.74 4.68
CA PHE A 22 -7.41 -9.00 5.59
C PHE A 22 -6.61 -10.26 5.20
N GLY A 23 -7.29 -11.28 4.67
CA GLY A 23 -6.63 -12.46 4.09
C GLY A 23 -5.77 -12.11 2.87
N GLY A 24 -6.25 -11.22 2.00
CA GLY A 24 -5.51 -10.71 0.84
C GLY A 24 -4.24 -9.96 1.25
N ILE A 25 -4.36 -9.03 2.19
CA ILE A 25 -3.21 -8.27 2.73
C ILE A 25 -2.17 -9.22 3.35
N LYS A 26 -2.61 -10.19 4.17
CA LYS A 26 -1.71 -11.17 4.79
C LYS A 26 -0.97 -12.02 3.76
N THR A 27 -1.67 -12.44 2.70
CA THR A 27 -1.10 -13.28 1.64
C THR A 27 -0.08 -12.49 0.82
N MET A 28 -0.37 -11.23 0.51
CA MET A 28 0.57 -10.34 -0.18
C MET A 28 1.86 -10.17 0.62
N ILE A 29 1.77 -9.77 1.90
CA ILE A 29 2.95 -9.59 2.77
C ILE A 29 3.77 -10.88 2.89
N LYS A 30 3.10 -12.04 2.93
CA LYS A 30 3.80 -13.32 3.05
C LYS A 30 4.51 -13.73 1.75
N ASN A 31 3.96 -13.44 0.59
CA ASN A 31 4.44 -14.04 -0.66
C ASN A 31 5.34 -13.11 -1.48
N GLU A 32 5.15 -11.80 -1.40
CA GLU A 32 5.87 -10.84 -2.24
C GLU A 32 6.98 -10.13 -1.45
N HIS A 33 8.21 -10.14 -2.00
CA HIS A 33 9.35 -9.49 -1.36
C HIS A 33 9.17 -7.96 -1.27
N ASN A 34 8.78 -7.33 -2.38
CA ASN A 34 8.57 -5.88 -2.47
C ASN A 34 7.51 -5.41 -1.45
N SER A 35 6.43 -6.17 -1.29
CA SER A 35 5.40 -5.90 -0.30
C SER A 35 5.90 -5.90 1.14
N ARG A 36 6.87 -6.77 1.48
CA ARG A 36 7.49 -6.75 2.82
C ARG A 36 8.30 -5.48 3.04
N VAL A 37 9.03 -5.03 2.03
CA VAL A 37 9.82 -3.79 2.08
C VAL A 37 8.89 -2.60 2.33
N HIS A 38 7.80 -2.49 1.57
CA HIS A 38 6.81 -1.41 1.76
C HIS A 38 6.15 -1.47 3.15
N PHE A 39 5.84 -2.66 3.66
CA PHE A 39 5.25 -2.80 4.99
C PHE A 39 6.24 -2.44 6.12
N VAL A 40 7.51 -2.86 6.01
CA VAL A 40 8.56 -2.46 6.96
C VAL A 40 8.76 -0.95 6.92
N ALA A 41 8.80 -0.35 5.73
CA ALA A 41 8.90 1.10 5.57
C ALA A 41 7.73 1.84 6.24
N LEU A 42 6.49 1.34 6.09
CA LEU A 42 5.32 1.89 6.77
C LEU A 42 5.49 1.88 8.30
N VAL A 43 5.95 0.76 8.88
CA VAL A 43 6.18 0.65 10.33
C VAL A 43 7.23 1.66 10.79
N VAL A 44 8.33 1.79 10.04
CA VAL A 44 9.38 2.78 10.34
C VAL A 44 8.83 4.20 10.30
N VAL A 45 8.08 4.56 9.26
CA VAL A 45 7.47 5.90 9.11
C VAL A 45 6.53 6.23 10.27
N ILE A 46 5.74 5.26 10.74
CA ILE A 46 4.87 5.45 11.90
C ILE A 46 5.69 5.68 13.18
N ILE A 47 6.72 4.86 13.43
CA ILE A 47 7.57 5.02 14.62
C ILE A 47 8.25 6.39 14.61
N VAL A 48 8.84 6.78 13.48
CA VAL A 48 9.49 8.08 13.30
C VAL A 48 8.50 9.23 13.50
N GLY A 49 7.29 9.12 12.94
CA GLY A 49 6.24 10.12 13.11
C GLY A 49 5.82 10.32 14.57
N ILE A 50 5.74 9.24 15.34
CA ILE A 50 5.43 9.29 16.79
C ILE A 50 6.59 9.94 17.55
N VAL A 51 7.83 9.54 17.28
CA VAL A 51 9.03 10.07 17.96
C VAL A 51 9.19 11.56 17.70
N LEU A 52 8.99 12.00 16.46
CA LEU A 52 9.09 13.41 16.06
C LEU A 52 7.83 14.24 16.36
N LYS A 53 6.80 13.63 16.96
CA LYS A 53 5.53 14.29 17.33
C LYS A 53 4.97 15.14 16.19
N ILE A 54 4.83 14.54 15.02
CA ILE A 54 4.29 15.23 13.84
C ILE A 54 2.83 15.64 14.07
N GLU A 55 2.43 16.75 13.46
CA GLU A 55 1.11 17.35 13.56
C GLU A 55 0.03 16.52 12.84
N LEU A 56 -1.24 16.82 13.13
CA LEU A 56 -2.37 16.12 12.54
C LEU A 56 -2.35 16.14 11.00
N LEU A 57 -2.06 17.30 10.39
CA LEU A 57 -2.02 17.42 8.93
C LEU A 57 -0.86 16.64 8.31
N GLU A 58 0.27 16.55 9.02
CA GLU A 58 1.42 15.74 8.62
C GLU A 58 1.06 14.24 8.68
N TRP A 59 0.34 13.81 9.72
CA TRP A 59 -0.20 12.45 9.82
C TRP A 59 -1.18 12.13 8.69
N VAL A 60 -2.06 13.07 8.32
CA VAL A 60 -2.98 12.90 7.19
C VAL A 60 -2.20 12.70 5.90
N ALA A 61 -1.20 13.55 5.63
CA ALA A 61 -0.36 13.43 4.44
C ALA A 61 0.40 12.09 4.41
N ILE A 62 1.06 11.71 5.51
CA ILE A 62 1.77 10.43 5.65
C ILE A 62 0.82 9.24 5.45
N SER A 63 -0.38 9.30 6.03
CA SER A 63 -1.37 8.22 5.90
C SER A 63 -1.83 8.04 4.45
N ILE A 64 -2.06 9.15 3.73
CA ILE A 64 -2.47 9.11 2.32
C ILE A 64 -1.35 8.52 1.46
N VAL A 65 -0.14 9.08 1.51
CA VAL A 65 0.95 8.63 0.63
C VAL A 65 1.36 7.18 0.91
N SER A 66 1.41 6.78 2.19
CA SER A 66 1.73 5.41 2.56
C SER A 66 0.61 4.44 2.16
N GLY A 67 -0.64 4.88 2.26
CA GLY A 67 -1.80 4.12 1.78
C GLY A 67 -1.77 3.89 0.27
N VAL A 68 -1.37 4.91 -0.51
CA VAL A 68 -1.22 4.80 -1.97
C VAL A 68 -0.10 3.83 -2.35
N VAL A 69 1.02 3.82 -1.62
CA VAL A 69 2.10 2.83 -1.83
C VAL A 69 1.59 1.40 -1.64
N ILE A 70 0.87 1.14 -0.55
CA ILE A 70 0.33 -0.21 -0.29
C ILE A 70 -0.75 -0.57 -1.31
N LEU A 71 -1.59 0.38 -1.70
CA LEU A 71 -2.63 0.19 -2.71
C LEU A 71 -2.04 -0.18 -4.07
N THR A 72 -1.04 0.56 -4.53
CA THR A 72 -0.39 0.30 -5.83
C THR A 72 0.36 -1.04 -5.82
N GLU A 73 1.02 -1.39 -4.72
CA GLU A 73 1.67 -2.70 -4.54
C GLU A 73 0.66 -3.87 -4.59
N LEU A 74 -0.51 -3.70 -3.94
CA LEU A 74 -1.62 -4.66 -4.00
C LEU A 74 -2.14 -4.83 -5.43
N LEU A 75 -2.30 -3.72 -6.16
CA LEU A 75 -2.75 -3.74 -7.55
C LEU A 75 -1.70 -4.38 -8.47
N ASN A 76 -0.42 -4.07 -8.29
CA ASN A 76 0.68 -4.70 -9.02
C ASN A 76 0.64 -6.21 -8.86
N SER A 77 0.63 -6.67 -7.61
CA SER A 77 0.58 -8.11 -7.28
C SER A 77 -0.67 -8.82 -7.84
N ALA A 78 -1.81 -8.13 -7.84
CA ALA A 78 -3.06 -8.69 -8.38
C ALA A 78 -3.00 -8.81 -9.91
N ILE A 79 -2.48 -7.79 -10.59
CA ILE A 79 -2.35 -7.78 -12.05
C ILE A 79 -1.29 -8.78 -12.51
N GLU A 80 -0.15 -8.88 -11.81
CA GLU A 80 0.87 -9.89 -12.09
C GLU A 80 0.28 -11.31 -12.03
N LYS A 81 -0.45 -11.64 -10.95
CA LYS A 81 -1.09 -12.95 -10.79
C LYS A 81 -2.17 -13.23 -11.83
N LEU A 82 -2.94 -12.21 -12.21
CA LEU A 82 -3.94 -12.33 -13.27
C LEU A 82 -3.25 -12.57 -14.62
N ALA A 83 -2.18 -11.83 -14.91
CA ALA A 83 -1.42 -11.96 -16.15
C ALA A 83 -0.78 -13.36 -16.25
N ASP A 84 -0.16 -13.85 -15.18
CA ASP A 84 0.41 -15.20 -15.12
C ASP A 84 -0.64 -16.31 -15.29
N PHE A 85 -1.86 -16.07 -14.80
CA PHE A 85 -2.97 -16.99 -14.96
C PHE A 85 -3.51 -17.01 -16.40
N VAL A 86 -3.61 -15.85 -17.05
CA VAL A 86 -4.16 -15.71 -18.41
C VAL A 86 -3.17 -16.13 -19.48
N GLU A 87 -1.89 -15.81 -19.32
CA GLU A 87 -0.82 -16.08 -20.28
C GLU A 87 0.43 -16.58 -19.53
N PRO A 88 0.54 -17.90 -19.30
CA PRO A 88 1.67 -18.48 -18.57
C PRO A 88 2.97 -18.49 -19.37
N ALA A 89 2.88 -18.42 -20.71
CA ALA A 89 4.04 -18.35 -21.58
C ALA A 89 4.56 -16.91 -21.66
N TRP A 90 5.84 -16.77 -22.04
CA TRP A 90 6.39 -15.44 -22.22
C TRP A 90 5.68 -14.70 -23.37
N ASN A 91 5.18 -13.50 -23.09
CA ASN A 91 4.48 -12.64 -24.04
C ASN A 91 4.90 -11.18 -23.80
N GLU A 92 5.40 -10.54 -24.85
CA GLU A 92 5.90 -9.15 -24.79
C GLU A 92 4.86 -8.16 -24.28
N LYS A 93 3.58 -8.31 -24.68
CA LYS A 93 2.50 -7.41 -24.24
C LYS A 93 2.22 -7.54 -22.75
N ILE A 94 2.27 -8.77 -22.23
CA ILE A 94 2.13 -9.02 -20.79
C ILE A 94 3.32 -8.43 -20.04
N GLY A 95 4.53 -8.54 -20.60
CA GLY A 95 5.72 -7.87 -20.08
C GLY A 95 5.50 -6.37 -19.91
N THR A 96 5.06 -5.67 -20.96
CA THR A 96 4.78 -4.23 -20.90
C THR A 96 3.73 -3.86 -19.84
N ILE A 97 2.67 -4.67 -19.68
CA ILE A 97 1.65 -4.44 -18.65
C ILE A 97 2.26 -4.55 -17.24
N LYS A 98 3.10 -5.57 -17.00
CA LYS A 98 3.79 -5.73 -15.72
C LYS A 98 4.75 -4.56 -15.47
N ASP A 99 5.48 -4.10 -16.48
CA ASP A 99 6.38 -2.95 -16.37
C ASP A 99 5.62 -1.67 -15.98
N TYR A 100 4.43 -1.44 -16.54
CA TYR A 100 3.59 -0.30 -16.16
C TYR A 100 3.10 -0.39 -14.71
N CYS A 101 2.76 -1.59 -14.24
CA CYS A 101 2.34 -1.78 -12.85
C CYS A 101 3.50 -1.53 -11.89
N ALA A 102 4.69 -2.08 -12.17
CA ALA A 102 5.89 -1.82 -11.39
C ALA A 102 6.26 -0.33 -11.40
N GLY A 103 6.13 0.35 -12.54
CA GLY A 103 6.31 1.80 -12.66
C GLY A 103 5.35 2.60 -11.78
N ALA A 104 4.09 2.19 -11.67
CA ALA A 104 3.11 2.82 -10.78
C ALA A 104 3.50 2.70 -9.29
N VAL A 105 3.98 1.51 -8.88
CA VAL A 105 4.51 1.31 -7.52
C VAL A 105 5.70 2.24 -7.26
N LEU A 106 6.65 2.31 -8.20
CA LEU A 106 7.81 3.19 -8.08
C LEU A 106 7.43 4.67 -7.93
N ILE A 107 6.51 5.17 -8.76
CA ILE A 107 6.03 6.55 -8.68
C ILE A 107 5.38 6.82 -7.32
N SER A 108 4.54 5.91 -6.82
CA SER A 108 3.90 6.08 -5.51
C SER A 108 4.93 6.12 -4.37
N ALA A 109 5.96 5.27 -4.43
CA ALA A 109 7.03 5.22 -3.44
C ALA A 109 7.85 6.52 -3.46
N LEU A 110 8.16 7.05 -4.65
CA LEU A 110 8.85 8.32 -4.80
C LEU A 110 8.06 9.48 -4.18
N ILE A 111 6.74 9.55 -4.43
CA ILE A 111 5.87 10.56 -3.82
C ILE A 111 5.90 10.43 -2.29
N ALA A 112 5.81 9.21 -1.75
CA ALA A 112 5.88 8.98 -0.32
C ALA A 112 7.22 9.43 0.29
N VAL A 113 8.34 9.18 -0.40
CA VAL A 113 9.67 9.65 0.01
C VAL A 113 9.76 11.17 0.01
N ILE A 114 9.24 11.84 -1.03
CA ILE A 114 9.23 13.31 -1.12
C ILE A 114 8.42 13.90 0.04
N VAL A 115 7.18 13.45 0.23
CA VAL A 115 6.32 13.95 1.31
C VAL A 115 6.90 13.64 2.69
N GLY A 116 7.41 12.43 2.90
CA GLY A 116 8.10 12.06 4.13
C GLY A 116 9.34 12.91 4.40
N GLY A 117 10.12 13.22 3.36
CA GLY A 117 11.26 14.11 3.46
C GLY A 117 10.86 15.53 3.87
N LEU A 118 9.83 16.10 3.25
CA LEU A 118 9.31 17.43 3.57
C LEU A 118 8.86 17.56 5.04
N ILE A 119 8.33 16.47 5.61
CA ILE A 119 7.84 16.44 7.01
C ILE A 119 8.97 16.13 7.99
N PHE A 120 9.75 15.07 7.75
CA PHE A 120 10.69 14.54 8.73
C PHE A 120 12.03 15.27 8.75
N ILE A 121 12.55 15.72 7.61
CA ILE A 121 13.85 16.42 7.55
C ILE A 121 13.89 17.66 8.45
N PRO A 122 12.94 18.62 8.40
CA PRO A 122 13.00 19.80 9.26
C PRO A 122 12.93 19.45 10.74
N LYS A 123 12.08 18.50 11.13
CA LYS A 123 11.94 18.05 12.52
C LYS A 123 13.18 17.33 13.04
N ILE A 124 13.85 16.55 12.20
CA ILE A 124 15.12 15.90 12.55
C ILE A 124 16.21 16.95 12.76
N ILE A 125 16.29 17.96 11.90
CA ILE A 125 17.26 19.06 12.05
C ILE A 125 17.02 19.82 13.35
N GLU A 126 15.76 20.13 13.68
CA GLU A 126 15.40 20.79 14.94
C GLU A 126 15.73 19.94 16.16
N LEU A 127 15.43 18.63 16.11
CA LEU A 127 15.76 17.69 17.17
C LEU A 127 17.27 17.66 17.43
N ILE A 128 18.09 17.55 16.38
CA ILE A 128 19.56 17.52 16.50
C ILE A 128 20.09 18.83 17.09
N LYS A 129 19.58 19.99 16.64
CA LYS A 129 19.96 21.28 17.21
C LYS A 129 19.63 21.42 18.69
N GLY A 130 18.57 20.77 19.17
CA GLY A 130 18.25 20.75 20.60
C GLY A 130 19.24 19.97 21.47
N PHE A 131 20.09 19.13 20.88
CA PHE A 131 21.15 18.38 21.57
C PHE A 131 22.55 18.98 21.42
N CYS A 132 22.71 20.03 20.60
CA CYS A 132 23.98 20.77 20.42
C CYS A 132 23.94 22.11 21.16
#